data_AF-A0A844BIX8-F1
#
_entry.id   AF-A0A844BIX8-F1
#
_cell.length_a   1.000
_cell.length_b   1.000
_cell.length_c   1.000
_cell.angle_alpha   90.00
_cell.angle_beta   90.00
_cell.angle_gamma   90.00
#
_symmetry.space_group_name_H-M   'P 1'
#
loop_
_entity.id
_entity.type
_entity.pdbx_description
1 polymer ?
#
loop_
_entity_poly.entity_id
_entity_poly.type
_entity_poly.pdbx_seq_one_letter_code
_entity_poly.pdbx_strand_id
1 'polypeptide(L)' 'MTMKSVPGGMSERLDLFFAGLGQGFNAYTLRRARMREIQNLNACSDAQLARMGLTREDIPGYVFRDLFN' A
#
# COMPACT_ATOMS: atom_id res chain seq x y z
N MET A 1 5.22 -13.59 25.53
CA MET A 1 5.35 -12.22 24.99
C MET A 1 4.35 -12.09 23.85
N THR A 2 3.13 -11.62 24.13
CA THR A 2 2.05 -11.61 23.12
C THR A 2 2.25 -10.38 22.24
N MET A 3 2.81 -10.57 21.05
CA MET A 3 2.72 -9.54 20.02
C MET A 3 1.24 -9.42 19.66
N LYS A 4 0.58 -8.38 20.17
CA LYS A 4 -0.67 -7.89 19.61
C LYS A 4 -0.36 -7.48 18.17
N SER A 5 -0.60 -8.36 17.20
CA SER A 5 -0.78 -7.93 15.82
C SER A 5 -1.94 -6.94 15.85
N VAL A 6 -1.60 -5.66 15.68
CA VAL A 6 -2.58 -4.61 15.43
C VAL A 6 -3.23 -4.98 14.11
N PRO A 7 -4.57 -5.07 14.01
CA PRO A 7 -5.20 -5.47 12.76
C PRO A 7 -4.85 -4.48 11.64
N GLY A 8 -4.09 -4.96 10.64
CA GLY A 8 -4.08 -4.48 9.25
C GLY A 8 -3.65 -3.03 9.04
N GLY A 9 -2.49 -2.64 9.57
CA GLY A 9 -1.90 -1.33 9.27
C GLY A 9 -1.43 -1.20 7.81
N MET A 10 -1.26 0.03 7.33
CA MET A 10 -0.77 0.29 5.96
C MET A 10 0.55 -0.46 5.65
N SER A 11 1.45 -0.54 6.64
CA SER A 11 2.71 -1.29 6.50
C SER A 11 2.46 -2.77 6.20
N GLU A 12 1.51 -3.40 6.88
CA GLU A 12 1.19 -4.82 6.68
C GLU A 12 0.60 -5.07 5.29
N ARG A 13 -0.23 -4.15 4.78
CA ARG A 13 -0.74 -4.22 3.41
C ARG A 13 0.35 -4.08 2.37
N LEU A 14 1.34 -3.20 2.60
CA LEU A 14 2.51 -3.08 1.73
C LEU A 14 3.35 -4.35 1.78
N ASP A 15 3.58 -4.90 2.97
CA ASP A 15 4.36 -6.11 3.15
C ASP A 15 3.70 -7.30 2.43
N LEU A 16 2.38 -7.45 2.55
CA LEU A 16 1.61 -8.46 1.80
C LEU A 16 1.66 -8.23 0.28
N PHE A 17 1.55 -6.98 -0.18
CA PHE A 17 1.67 -6.64 -1.59
C PHE A 17 3.04 -7.03 -2.15
N PHE A 18 4.13 -6.61 -1.50
CA PHE A 18 5.49 -6.94 -1.94
C PHE A 18 5.82 -8.43 -1.81
N ALA A 19 5.26 -9.12 -0.81
CA ALA A 19 5.36 -10.58 -0.71
C ALA A 19 4.74 -11.28 -1.93
N GLY A 20 3.67 -10.72 -2.51
CA GLY A 20 3.05 -11.19 -3.74
C GLY A 20 3.85 -10.92 -5.02
N LEU A 21 4.73 -9.91 -5.02
CA LEU A 21 5.54 -9.55 -6.21
C LEU A 21 6.80 -10.41 -6.39
N GLY A 22 7.22 -11.12 -5.34
CA GLY A 22 8.40 -12.00 -5.38
C GLY A 22 9.74 -11.27 -5.28
N GLN A 23 10.82 -12.03 -5.49
CA GLN A 23 12.19 -11.53 -5.39
C GLN A 23 12.58 -10.79 -6.68
N GLY A 24 13.03 -9.53 -6.57
CA GLY A 24 13.41 -8.70 -7.72
C GLY A 24 13.09 -7.22 -7.54
N PHE A 25 12.18 -6.89 -6.62
CA PHE A 25 11.83 -5.52 -6.28
C PHE A 25 12.54 -5.06 -4.99
N ASN A 26 13.15 -3.88 -5.02
CA ASN A 26 13.63 -3.24 -3.79
C ASN A 26 12.45 -2.55 -3.09
N ALA A 27 11.70 -3.34 -2.30
CA ALA A 27 10.50 -2.90 -1.58
C ALA A 27 10.78 -1.66 -0.71
N TYR A 28 11.96 -1.60 -0.07
CA TYR A 28 12.33 -0.46 0.76
C TYR A 28 12.45 0.84 -0.03
N THR A 29 13.16 0.81 -1.16
CA THR A 29 13.34 1.97 -2.05
C THR A 29 12.02 2.42 -2.66
N LEU A 30 11.22 1.48 -3.16
CA LEU A 30 9.91 1.76 -3.77
C LEU A 30 8.95 2.39 -2.75
N ARG A 31 8.89 1.82 -1.54
CA ARG A 31 8.09 2.36 -0.45
C ARG A 31 8.53 3.77 -0.07
N ARG A 32 9.84 4.03 0.04
CA ARG A 32 10.37 5.38 0.36
C ARG A 32 10.01 6.40 -0.73
N ALA A 33 10.12 6.02 -2.00
CA ALA A 33 9.80 6.89 -3.12
C ALA A 33 8.31 7.27 -3.17
N ARG A 34 7.41 6.33 -2.81
CA ARG A 34 5.96 6.50 -2.92
C ARG A 34 5.23 6.75 -1.59
N MET A 35 5.97 6.87 -0.48
CA MET A 35 5.37 7.02 0.86
C MET A 35 4.42 8.22 0.96
N ARG A 36 4.78 9.34 0.32
CA ARG A 36 3.91 10.54 0.31
C ARG A 36 2.58 10.28 -0.39
N GLU A 37 2.62 9.59 -1.52
CA GLU A 37 1.42 9.25 -2.29
C GLU A 37 0.50 8.29 -1.51
N ILE A 38 1.10 7.28 -0.88
CA ILE A 38 0.42 6.37 0.04
C ILE A 38 -0.23 7.13 1.20
N GLN A 39 0.48 8.08 1.82
CA GLN A 39 -0.05 8.88 2.91
C GLN A 39 -1.21 9.77 2.46
N ASN A 40 -1.10 10.39 1.29
CA ASN A 40 -2.15 11.22 0.73
C ASN A 40 -3.43 10.40 0.48
N LEU A 41 -3.32 9.22 -0.14
CA LEU A 41 -4.46 8.33 -0.36
C LEU A 41 -5.02 7.78 0.95
N ASN A 42 -4.17 7.53 1.95
CA ASN A 42 -4.65 7.13 3.27
C ASN A 42 -5.28 8.28 4.07
N ALA A 43 -4.98 9.54 3.74
CA ALA A 43 -5.64 10.69 4.36
C ALA A 43 -7.04 10.93 3.75
N CYS A 44 -7.30 10.44 2.54
CA CYS A 44 -8.63 10.49 1.94
C CYS A 44 -9.64 9.64 2.74
N SER A 45 -10.90 10.07 2.76
CA SER A 45 -12.00 9.26 3.29
C SER A 45 -12.37 8.14 2.32
N ASP A 46 -13.07 7.11 2.81
CA ASP A 46 -13.48 6.00 1.96
C ASP A 46 -14.42 6.44 0.83
N ALA A 47 -15.24 7.48 1.07
CA ALA A 47 -16.07 8.09 0.02
C ALA A 47 -15.24 8.81 -1.06
N GLN A 48 -14.11 9.41 -0.68
CA GLN A 48 -13.18 10.02 -1.64
C GLN A 48 -12.44 8.96 -2.45
N LEU A 49 -12.00 7.87 -1.81
CA LEU A 49 -11.39 6.73 -2.50
C LEU A 49 -12.38 6.06 -3.45
N ALA A 50 -13.63 5.84 -3.03
CA ALA A 50 -14.68 5.26 -3.86
C ALA A 50 -14.98 6.10 -5.10
N ARG A 51 -14.90 7.44 -5.00
CA ARG A 51 -15.01 8.35 -6.15
C ARG A 51 -13.88 8.17 -7.17
N MET A 52 -12.71 7.72 -6.72
CA MET A 52 -11.58 7.36 -7.58
C MET A 52 -11.67 5.91 -8.07
N GLY A 53 -12.70 5.15 -7.67
CA GLY A 53 -12.83 3.72 -7.95
C GLY A 53 -11.86 2.85 -7.15
N LEU A 54 -11.40 3.33 -6.00
CA LEU A 54 -10.40 2.66 -5.16
C LEU A 54 -11.00 2.29 -3.81
N THR A 55 -10.59 1.14 -3.27
CA THR A 55 -10.72 0.84 -1.85
C THR A 55 -9.40 1.11 -1.12
N ARG A 56 -9.45 1.07 0.21
CA ARG A 56 -8.27 1.14 1.07
C ARG A 56 -7.25 0.02 0.81
N GLU A 57 -7.72 -1.10 0.27
CA GLU A 57 -6.92 -2.28 -0.04
C GLU A 57 -6.27 -2.15 -1.43
N ASP A 58 -6.87 -1.38 -2.33
CA ASP A 58 -6.34 -1.12 -3.68
C ASP A 58 -5.21 -0.10 -3.70
N ILE A 59 -4.99 0.66 -2.61
CA ILE A 59 -3.99 1.74 -2.55
C ILE A 59 -2.59 1.26 -3.00
N PRO A 60 -2.03 0.14 -2.51
CA PRO A 60 -0.74 -0.36 -3.01
C PRO A 60 -0.76 -0.65 -4.51
N GLY A 61 -1.78 -1.35 -4.99
CA GLY A 61 -1.93 -1.69 -6.41
C GLY A 61 -2.01 -0.45 -7.30
N TYR A 62 -2.74 0.58 -6.87
CA TYR A 62 -2.85 1.85 -7.57
C TYR A 62 -1.53 2.62 -7.60
N VAL A 63 -0.84 2.71 -6.45
CA VAL A 63 0.42 3.47 -6.32
C VAL A 63 1.56 2.85 -7.11
N PHE A 64 1.60 1.51 -7.20
CA PHE A 64 2.66 0.76 -7.85
C PHE A 64 2.25 0.19 -9.21
N ARG A 65 1.10 0.59 -9.76
CA ARG A 65 0.62 0.09 -11.07
C ARG A 65 1.62 0.31 -12.20
N ASP A 66 2.45 1.35 -12.09
CA ASP A 66 3.48 1.69 -13.07
C ASP A 66 4.61 0.66 -13.12
N LEU A 67 4.78 -0.18 -12.10
CA LEU A 67 5.79 -1.23 -12.08
C LEU A 67 5.45 -2.42 -13.01
N PHE A 68 4.20 -2.51 -13.47
CA PHE A 68 3.69 -3.63 -14.27
C PHE A 68 3.43 -3.27 -15.74
N ASN A 69 3.83 -2.07 -16.17
CA ASN A 69 3.52 -1.52 -17.49
C ASN A 69 4.74 -1.46 -18.41
#